data_AF-A0A9D5Z2U0-F1
#
_entry.id   AF-A0A9D5Z2U0-F1
#
_cell.length_a   1.000
_cell.length_b   1.000
_cell.length_c   1.000
_cell.angle_alpha   90.00
_cell.angle_beta   90.00
_cell.angle_gamma   90.00
#
_symmetry.space_group_name_H-M   'P 1'
#
loop_
_entity.id
_entity.type
_entity.pdbx_description
1 polymer ?
#
loop_
_entity_poly.entity_id
_entity_poly.type
_entity_poly.pdbx_seq_one_letter_code
_entity_poly.pdbx_strand_id
1 'polypeptide(L)' 'MKIALVTGGTKGIGLETVRRFVSSGYQVITFRKMRKINDHD' A
#
# COMPACT_ATOMS: atom_id res chain seq x y z
N MET A 1 18.63 -0.38 7.83
CA MET A 1 17.53 -0.60 6.88
C MET A 1 16.24 -0.08 7.50
N LYS A 2 15.48 0.78 6.81
CA LYS A 2 14.21 1.36 7.34
C LYS A 2 13.03 0.70 6.63
N ILE A 3 11.98 0.36 7.37
CA ILE A 3 10.78 -0.27 6.84
C ILE A 3 9.59 0.67 7.00
N ALA A 4 8.81 0.86 5.93
CA ALA A 4 7.58 1.64 5.95
C ALA A 4 6.37 0.73 5.67
N LEU A 5 5.36 0.78 6.54
CA LEU A 5 4.07 0.12 6.33
C LEU A 5 3.08 1.13 5.75
N VAL A 6 2.63 0.91 4.51
CA VAL A 6 1.69 1.80 3.81
C VAL A 6 0.38 1.07 3.53
N THR A 7 -0.68 1.44 4.25
CA THR A 7 -2.03 0.93 4.00
C THR A 7 -2.64 1.62 2.78
N GLY A 8 -3.38 0.88 1.96
CA GLY A 8 -3.97 1.45 0.73
C GLY A 8 -2.95 1.89 -0.33
N GLY A 9 -1.70 1.40 -0.24
CA GLY A 9 -0.57 1.78 -1.11
C GLY A 9 -0.68 1.36 -2.58
N THR A 10 -1.81 0.78 -2.99
CA THR A 10 -1.99 0.24 -4.35
C THR A 10 -2.46 1.27 -5.37
N LYS A 11 -3.08 2.38 -4.96
CA LYS A 11 -3.65 3.41 -5.85
C LYS A 11 -3.64 4.80 -5.19
N GLY A 12 -3.83 5.85 -5.99
CA GLY A 12 -3.99 7.23 -5.51
C GLY A 12 -2.81 7.71 -4.66
N ILE A 13 -3.11 8.47 -3.61
CA ILE A 13 -2.11 9.05 -2.71
C ILE A 13 -1.24 7.99 -2.02
N GLY A 14 -1.80 6.82 -1.71
CA GLY A 14 -1.06 5.74 -1.07
C GLY A 14 0.06 5.21 -1.97
N LEU A 15 -0.20 5.12 -3.28
CA LEU A 15 0.80 4.67 -4.25
C LEU A 15 1.94 5.68 -4.42
N GLU A 16 1.63 6.98 -4.44
CA GLU A 16 2.67 8.02 -4.50
C GLU A 16 3.55 7.99 -3.23
N THR A 17 2.94 7.78 -2.06
CA THR A 17 3.68 7.61 -0.80
C THR A 17 4.62 6.41 -0.85
N VAL A 18 4.18 5.27 -1.40
CA VAL A 18 5.05 4.09 -1.63
C VAL A 18 6.23 4.46 -2.53
N ARG A 19 5.98 5.12 -3.67
CA ARG A 19 7.03 5.52 -4.62
C ARG A 19 8.09 6.40 -3.96
N ARG A 20 7.68 7.40 -3.18
CA ARG A 20 8.60 8.30 -2.46
C ARG A 20 9.46 7.54 -1.44
N PHE A 21 8.87 6.62 -0.69
CA PHE A 21 9.63 5.83 0.29
C PHE A 21 10.63 4.87 -0.36
N VAL A 22 10.23 4.20 -1.45
CA VAL A 22 11.15 3.36 -2.23
C VAL A 22 12.31 4.18 -2.78
N SER A 23 12.04 5.34 -3.40
CA SER A 23 13.09 6.25 -3.89
C SER A 23 14.00 6.79 -2.78
N SER A 24 13.53 6.79 -1.53
CA SER A 24 14.30 7.20 -0.35
C SER A 24 15.04 6.02 0.33
N GLY A 25 15.03 4.83 -0.28
CA GLY A 25 15.76 3.65 0.19
C GLY A 25 15.06 2.86 1.31
N TYR A 26 13.75 3.02 1.48
CA TYR A 26 12.97 2.23 2.42
C TYR A 26 12.54 0.91 1.80
N GLN A 27 12.52 -0.15 2.60
CA GLN A 27 11.74 -1.34 2.27
C GLN A 27 10.27 -1.03 2.59
N VAL A 28 9.39 -1.11 1.60
CA VAL A 28 7.98 -0.74 1.78
C VAL A 28 7.10 -1.98 1.75
N ILE A 29 6.27 -2.14 2.77
CA ILE A 29 5.25 -3.19 2.85
C ILE A 29 3.90 -2.51 2.66
N THR A 30 3.08 -3.03 1.73
CA THR A 30 1.73 -2.52 1.52
C THR A 30 0.69 -3.62 1.64
N PHE A 31 -0.46 -3.29 2.21
CA PHE A 31 -1.63 -4.16 2.22
C PHE A 31 -2.89 -3.37 1.95
N ARG A 32 -3.86 -4.05 1.33
CA ARG A 32 -5.20 -3.53 1.06
C ARG A 32 -6.20 -4.44 1.72
N LYS A 33 -7.29 -3.87 2.23
CA LYS A 33 -8.44 -4.65 2.69
C LYS A 33 -9.00 -5.48 1.53
N MET A 34 -9.07 -6.79 1.70
CA MET A 34 -9.79 -7.67 0.79
C MET A 34 -11.29 -7.36 0.93
N ARG A 35 -11.97 -7.03 -0.18
CA ARG A 35 -13.43 -6.95 -0.16
C ARG A 35 -13.97 -8.38 -0.14
N LYS A 36 -14.79 -8.70 0.85
CA LYS A 36 -15.65 -9.87 0.76
C LYS A 36 -16.70 -9.56 -0.32
N ILE A 37 -16.70 -10.38 -1.36
CA ILE A 37 -17.81 -10.42 -2.31
C ILE A 37 -18.85 -11.29 -1.60
N ASN A 38 -19.98 -10.69 -1.24
CA ASN A 38 -21.14 -11.47 -0.84
C ASN A 38 -21.89 -11.82 -2.13
N ASP A 39 -22.21 -13.09 -2.30
CA ASP A 39 -22.83 -13.68 -3.51
C ASP A 39 -24.33 -13.32 -3.65
N HIS A 40 -24.74 -12.15 -3.13
CA HIS A 40 -26.12 -11.68 -3.07
C HIS A 40 -26.23 -10.24 -3.57
N ASP A 41 -25.59 -9.94 -4.70
CA ASP A 41 -25.84 -8.73 -5.50
C ASP A 41 -26.47 -9.15 -6.83
#